data_AF-A0A955UZV7-F1
#
_entry.id   AF-A0A955UZV7-F1
#
_cell.length_a   1.000
_cell.length_b   1.000
_cell.length_c   1.000
_cell.angle_alpha   90.00
_cell.angle_beta   90.00
_cell.angle_gamma   90.00
#
_symmetry.space_group_name_H-M   'P 1'
#
loop_
_entity.id
_entity.type
_entity.pdbx_description
1 polymer ?
#
loop_
_entity_poly.entity_id
_entity_poly.type
_entity_poly.pdbx_seq_one_letter_code
_entity_poly.pdbx_strand_id
1 'polypeptide(L)'
;MALLRRSVWVVLFVAAVWSGMRFSNENAEPVSIHYVIGTLHGVPLWLALVGSFAVGLAAAFAAFAGRLARASLAQRRYRKTVAALESEVHQLRNLPVEAGGIEEPVAPSLVAPAEPGA
;
A
#
# COMPACT_ATOMS: atom_id res chain seq x y z
N MET A 1 -24.09 -9.50 14.36
CA MET A 1 -22.68 -9.88 14.09
C MET A 1 -21.65 -8.93 14.70
N ALA A 2 -21.86 -7.60 14.72
CA ALA A 2 -20.90 -6.65 15.30
C ALA A 2 -20.67 -6.84 16.82
N LEU A 3 -21.71 -7.21 17.58
CA LEU A 3 -21.62 -7.47 19.02
C LEU A 3 -20.79 -8.74 19.33
N LEU A 4 -20.96 -9.81 18.54
CA LEU A 4 -20.17 -11.04 18.66
C LEU A 4 -18.69 -10.79 18.35
N ARG A 5 -18.42 -9.99 17.30
CA ARG A 5 -17.05 -9.58 16.97
C ARG A 5 -16.45 -8.74 18.08
N ARG A 6 -17.22 -7.82 18.68
CA ARG A 6 -16.76 -6.96 19.78
C ARG A 6 -16.50 -7.76 21.06
N SER A 7 -17.33 -8.75 21.39
CA SER A 7 -17.12 -9.62 22.55
C SER A 7 -15.89 -10.50 22.39
N VAL A 8 -15.61 -11.03 21.20
CA VAL A 8 -14.37 -11.77 20.92
C VAL A 8 -13.14 -10.92 21.21
N TRP A 9 -13.12 -9.65 20.77
CA TRP A 9 -12.03 -8.73 21.07
C TRP A 9 -11.88 -8.44 22.57
N VAL A 10 -12.99 -8.27 23.29
CA VAL A 10 -12.97 -8.07 24.74
C VAL A 10 -12.41 -9.30 25.45
N VAL A 11 -12.86 -10.50 25.09
CA VAL A 11 -12.36 -11.76 25.68
C VAL A 11 -10.87 -11.95 25.39
N LEU A 12 -10.43 -11.72 24.15
CA LEU A 12 -9.01 -11.76 23.79
C LEU A 12 -8.19 -10.75 24.58
N PHE A 13 -8.68 -9.52 24.74
CA PHE A 13 -8.00 -8.48 25.51
C PHE A 13 -7.87 -8.88 26.98
N VAL A 14 -8.96 -9.33 27.61
CA VAL A 14 -8.94 -9.80 29.01
C VAL A 14 -8.01 -10.99 29.18
N ALA A 15 -8.06 -11.97 28.27
CA ALA A 15 -7.16 -13.12 28.29
C ALA A 15 -5.69 -12.71 28.13
N ALA A 16 -5.38 -11.77 27.25
CA ALA A 16 -4.02 -11.25 27.05
C ALA A 16 -3.50 -10.52 28.29
N VAL A 17 -4.32 -9.65 28.90
CA VAL A 17 -3.95 -8.94 30.15
C VAL A 17 -3.72 -9.93 31.29
N TRP A 18 -4.65 -10.88 31.47
CA TRP A 18 -4.53 -11.90 32.51
C TRP A 18 -3.29 -12.78 32.31
N SER A 19 -3.03 -13.22 31.08
CA SER A 19 -1.83 -14.00 30.74
C SER A 19 -0.55 -13.19 30.95
N GLY A 20 -0.55 -11.90 30.62
CA GLY A 20 0.61 -11.01 30.84
C GLY A 20 0.93 -10.82 32.33
N MET A 21 -0.09 -10.61 33.17
CA MET A 21 0.08 -10.51 34.62
C MET A 21 0.64 -11.81 35.21
N ARG A 22 0.06 -12.95 34.83
CA ARG A 22 0.53 -14.27 35.29
C ARG A 22 1.96 -14.53 34.88
N PHE A 23 2.29 -14.26 33.61
CA PHE A 23 3.62 -14.41 33.06
C PHE A 23 4.65 -13.57 33.81
N SER A 24 4.33 -12.31 34.13
CA SER A 24 5.22 -11.45 34.91
C SER A 24 5.50 -11.97 36.32
N ASN A 25 4.49 -12.55 36.98
CA ASN A 25 4.65 -13.07 38.34
C ASN A 25 5.44 -14.38 38.38
N GLU A 26 5.18 -15.29 37.45
CA GLU A 26 5.87 -16.59 37.38
C GLU A 26 7.31 -16.47 36.86
N ASN A 27 7.64 -15.41 36.11
CA ASN A 27 8.96 -15.21 35.49
C ASN A 27 9.69 -13.98 36.06
N ALA A 28 9.51 -13.72 37.36
CA ALA A 28 10.19 -12.65 38.09
C ALA A 28 11.64 -12.99 38.46
N GLU A 29 12.14 -14.16 38.05
CA GLU A 29 13.51 -14.59 38.33
C GLU A 29 14.52 -13.59 37.73
N PRO A 30 15.46 -13.09 38.53
CA PRO A 30 16.47 -12.15 38.05
C PRO A 30 17.52 -12.87 37.21
N VAL A 31 17.75 -12.36 36.01
CA VAL A 31 18.78 -12.86 35.08
C VAL A 31 19.83 -11.78 34.79
N SER A 32 21.05 -12.23 34.48
CA SER A 32 22.13 -11.37 33.99
C SER A 32 22.18 -11.39 32.47
N ILE A 33 22.12 -10.21 31.85
CA ILE A 33 22.19 -10.06 30.40
C ILE A 33 23.56 -9.50 30.04
N HIS A 34 24.32 -10.28 29.27
CA HIS A 34 25.63 -9.89 28.77
C HIS A 34 25.48 -9.27 27.38
N TYR A 35 25.70 -7.95 27.29
CA TYR A 35 25.78 -7.23 26.04
C TYR A 35 27.24 -7.03 25.62
N VAL A 36 27.44 -6.66 24.35
CA VAL A 36 28.77 -6.38 23.81
C VAL A 36 29.49 -5.24 24.56
N ILE A 37 28.74 -4.29 25.13
CA ILE A 37 29.28 -3.08 25.78
C ILE A 37 29.27 -3.21 27.32
N GLY A 38 28.68 -4.26 27.89
CA GLY A 38 28.59 -4.42 29.34
C GLY A 38 27.58 -5.47 29.79
N THR A 39 27.45 -5.65 31.10
CA THR A 39 26.52 -6.63 31.68
C THR A 39 25.47 -5.91 32.54
N LEU A 40 24.21 -6.26 32.33
CA LEU A 40 23.09 -5.82 33.15
C LEU A 40 22.70 -6.94 34.10
N HIS A 41 22.75 -6.69 35.40
CA HIS A 41 22.42 -7.66 36.44
C HIS A 41 21.04 -7.40 37.05
N GLY A 42 20.37 -8.45 37.51
CA GLY A 42 19.13 -8.33 38.28
C GLY A 42 17.91 -7.93 37.45
N VAL A 43 17.93 -8.13 36.13
CA VAL A 43 16.79 -7.84 35.27
C VAL A 43 15.81 -9.01 35.34
N PRO A 44 14.51 -8.79 35.63
CA PRO A 44 13.52 -9.86 35.56
C PRO A 44 13.45 -10.47 34.15
N LEU A 45 13.40 -11.80 34.05
CA LEU A 45 13.39 -12.51 32.77
C LEU A 45 12.28 -12.03 31.83
N TRP A 46 11.06 -11.81 32.35
CA TRP A 46 9.95 -11.33 31.53
C TRP A 46 10.24 -9.97 30.88
N LEU A 47 10.92 -9.08 31.60
CA LEU A 47 11.24 -7.74 31.12
C LEU A 47 12.32 -7.80 30.04
N ALA A 48 13.30 -8.68 30.20
CA ALA A 48 14.33 -8.93 29.19
C ALA A 48 13.74 -9.46 27.87
N LEU A 49 12.80 -10.42 27.96
CA LEU A 49 12.13 -11.00 26.80
C LEU A 49 11.23 -9.99 26.10
N VAL A 50 10.36 -9.31 26.84
CA VAL A 50 9.45 -8.30 26.25
C VAL A 50 10.23 -7.13 25.68
N GLY A 51 11.27 -6.67 26.38
CA GLY A 51 12.13 -5.58 25.92
C GLY A 51 12.88 -5.93 24.63
N SER A 52 13.52 -7.09 24.56
CA SER A 52 14.23 -7.52 23.35
C SER A 52 13.28 -7.68 22.15
N PHE A 53 12.10 -8.27 22.37
CA PHE A 53 11.07 -8.38 21.35
C PHE A 53 10.58 -7.00 20.88
N ALA A 54 10.29 -6.09 21.81
CA ALA A 54 9.83 -4.74 21.48
C ALA A 54 10.88 -3.95 20.67
N VAL A 55 12.16 -4.08 21.02
CA VAL A 55 13.26 -3.46 20.26
C VAL A 55 13.35 -4.04 18.85
N GLY A 56 13.28 -5.38 18.70
CA GLY A 56 13.27 -6.03 17.40
C GLY A 56 12.08 -5.60 16.54
N LEU A 57 10.89 -5.54 17.12
CA LEU A 57 9.68 -5.08 16.46
C LEU A 57 9.78 -3.61 16.02
N ALA A 58 10.30 -2.73 16.89
CA ALA A 58 10.52 -1.33 16.58
C ALA A 58 11.53 -1.15 15.43
N ALA A 59 12.63 -1.91 15.45
CA ALA A 59 13.64 -1.88 14.39
C ALA A 59 13.05 -2.36 13.04
N ALA A 60 12.30 -3.46 13.06
CA ALA A 60 11.60 -3.94 11.87
C ALA A 60 10.61 -2.90 11.36
N PHE A 61 9.77 -2.34 12.23
CA PHE A 61 8.79 -1.33 11.84
C PHE A 61 9.48 -0.10 11.25
N ALA A 62 10.55 0.41 11.86
CA ALA A 62 11.32 1.52 11.33
C ALA A 62 11.88 1.23 9.93
N ALA A 63 12.41 0.02 9.70
CA ALA A 63 12.93 -0.40 8.40
C ALA A 63 11.85 -0.44 7.31
N PHE A 64 10.62 -0.85 7.64
CA PHE A 64 9.53 -0.96 6.67
C PHE A 64 8.67 0.31 6.53
N ALA A 65 8.65 1.19 7.53
CA ALA A 65 7.79 2.36 7.57
C ALA A 65 7.96 3.27 6.34
N GLY A 66 9.21 3.52 5.92
CA GLY A 66 9.50 4.34 4.75
C GLY A 66 8.96 3.73 3.44
N ARG A 67 9.06 2.41 3.28
CA ARG A 67 8.52 1.70 2.09
C ARG A 67 7.01 1.74 2.08
N LEU A 68 6.39 1.51 3.24
CA LEU A 68 4.94 1.56 3.39
C LEU A 68 4.40 2.98 3.11
N ALA A 69 5.07 4.00 3.63
CA ALA A 69 4.74 5.40 3.35
C ALA A 69 4.82 5.71 1.85
N ARG A 70 5.91 5.34 1.17
CA ARG A 70 6.06 5.51 -0.28
C ARG A 70 4.98 4.77 -1.06
N ALA A 71 4.69 3.52 -0.71
CA ALA A 71 3.65 2.73 -1.36
C ALA A 71 2.28 3.40 -1.23
N SER A 72 1.93 3.89 -0.04
CA SER A 72 0.67 4.60 0.20
C SER A 72 0.55 5.90 -0.61
N LEU A 73 1.65 6.66 -0.73
CA LEU A 73 1.70 7.87 -1.55
C LEU A 73 1.57 7.55 -3.04
N ALA A 74 2.28 6.52 -3.52
CA ALA A 74 2.20 6.06 -4.90
C ALA A 74 0.78 5.60 -5.24
N GLN A 75 0.14 4.82 -4.37
CA GLN A 75 -1.24 4.39 -4.53
C GLN A 75 -2.20 5.59 -4.66
N ARG A 76 -2.03 6.63 -3.82
CA ARG A 76 -2.83 7.87 -3.95
C ARG A 76 -2.61 8.58 -5.28
N ARG A 77 -1.36 8.62 -5.77
CA ARG A 77 -1.03 9.23 -7.07
C ARG A 77 -1.65 8.43 -8.22
N TYR A 78 -1.47 7.12 -8.24
CA TYR A 78 -2.03 6.25 -9.28
C TYR A 78 -3.55 6.35 -9.37
N ARG A 79 -4.26 6.40 -8.24
CA ARG A 79 -5.72 6.60 -8.24
C ARG A 79 -6.13 7.92 -8.91
N LYS A 80 -5.37 9.00 -8.71
CA LYS A 80 -5.63 10.29 -9.36
C LYS A 80 -5.36 10.23 -10.86
N THR A 81 -4.24 9.61 -11.26
CA THR A 81 -3.88 9.44 -12.67
C THR A 81 -4.92 8.63 -13.42
N VAL A 82 -5.37 7.50 -12.86
CA VAL A 82 -6.43 6.67 -13.47
C VAL A 82 -7.71 7.47 -13.67
N ALA A 83 -8.16 8.21 -12.64
CA ALA A 83 -9.37 9.04 -12.76
C ALA A 83 -9.25 10.14 -13.82
N ALA A 84 -8.07 10.74 -13.98
CA ALA A 84 -7.81 11.74 -15.02
C ALA A 84 -7.86 11.11 -16.43
N LEU A 85 -7.18 9.97 -16.64
CA LEU A 85 -7.20 9.26 -17.91
C LEU A 85 -8.61 8.79 -18.28
N GLU A 86 -9.38 8.29 -17.31
CA GLU A 86 -10.78 7.90 -17.54
C GLU A 86 -11.63 9.09 -18.01
N SER A 87 -11.40 10.29 -17.46
CA SER A 87 -12.08 11.50 -17.92
C SER A 87 -11.68 11.90 -19.34
N GLU A 88 -10.40 11.82 -19.70
CA GLU A 88 -9.91 12.13 -21.05
C GLU A 88 -10.50 11.17 -22.09
N VAL A 89 -10.48 9.86 -21.81
CA VAL A 89 -11.11 8.85 -22.66
C VAL A 89 -12.61 9.12 -22.81
N HIS A 90 -13.29 9.49 -21.72
CA HIS A 90 -14.70 9.83 -21.77
C HIS A 90 -14.99 11.06 -22.65
N GLN A 91 -14.14 12.09 -22.58
CA GLN A 91 -14.25 13.29 -23.43
C GLN A 91 -14.00 12.96 -24.91
N LEU A 92 -12.94 12.20 -25.21
CA LEU A 92 -12.61 11.79 -26.58
C LEU A 92 -13.71 10.91 -27.20
N ARG A 93 -14.33 10.04 -26.40
CA ARG A 93 -15.43 9.19 -26.87
C ARG A 93 -16.71 9.96 -27.16
N ASN A 94 -16.94 11.05 -26.44
CA ASN A 94 -18.14 11.87 -26.62
C ASN A 94 -17.91 13.03 -27.61
N LEU A 95 -16.74 13.10 -28.26
CA LEU A 95 -16.46 14.10 -29.28
C LEU A 95 -17.34 13.83 -30.52
N PRO A 96 -18.07 14.83 -31.03
CA PRO A 96 -18.87 14.67 -32.23
C PRO A 96 -17.97 14.36 -33.44
N VAL A 97 -18.31 13.32 -34.20
CA VAL A 97 -17.53 12.75 -35.32
C VAL A 97 -17.52 13.65 -36.58
N GLU A 98 -17.99 14.89 -36.48
CA GLU A 98 -18.15 15.79 -37.65
C GLU A 98 -16.84 16.44 -38.14
N ALA A 99 -15.71 16.23 -37.46
CA ALA A 99 -14.46 16.95 -37.75
C ALA A 99 -13.51 16.26 -38.75
N GLY A 100 -13.90 15.15 -39.37
CA GLY A 100 -12.98 14.45 -40.28
C GLY A 100 -13.68 13.36 -41.05
N GLY A 101 -14.47 13.75 -42.06
CA GLY A 101 -14.66 12.86 -43.19
C GLY A 101 -13.27 12.45 -43.68
N ILE A 102 -13.03 11.15 -43.80
CA ILE A 102 -11.91 10.65 -44.59
C ILE A 102 -12.20 11.19 -45.99
N GLU A 103 -11.58 12.31 -46.37
CA GLU A 103 -11.55 12.74 -47.76
C GLU A 103 -10.86 11.61 -48.51
N GLU A 104 -11.66 10.75 -49.11
CA GLU A 104 -11.20 9.76 -50.06
C GLU A 104 -10.39 10.53 -51.11
N PRO A 105 -9.10 10.21 -51.31
CA PRO A 105 -8.26 11.00 -52.19
C PRO A 105 -8.90 10.97 -53.57
N VAL A 106 -9.43 12.11 -54.00
CA VAL A 106 -10.03 12.27 -55.33
C VAL A 106 -8.92 11.94 -56.31
N ALA A 107 -8.98 10.73 -56.87
CA ALA A 107 -8.08 10.31 -57.92
C ALA A 107 -8.17 11.37 -59.02
N PRO A 108 -7.04 11.97 -59.45
CA PRO A 108 -7.07 12.97 -60.50
C PRO A 108 -7.71 12.30 -61.73
N SER A 109 -8.91 12.77 -62.07
CA SER A 109 -9.62 12.35 -63.27
C SER A 109 -8.67 12.50 -64.43
N LEU A 110 -8.33 11.39 -65.07
CA LEU A 110 -7.54 11.36 -66.30
C LEU A 110 -8.19 12.32 -67.29
N VAL A 111 -7.58 13.49 -67.47
CA VAL A 111 -7.91 14.40 -68.55
C VAL A 111 -7.67 13.62 -69.83
N ALA A 112 -8.75 13.19 -70.47
CA ALA A 112 -8.69 12.56 -71.78
C ALA A 112 -8.03 13.56 -72.75
N PRO A 113 -7.04 13.14 -73.56
CA PRO A 113 -6.44 14.01 -74.54
C PRO A 113 -7.52 14.42 -75.55
N ALA A 114 -7.61 15.72 -75.81
CA ALA A 114 -8.45 16.29 -76.84
C ALA A 114 -8.15 15.62 -78.19
N GLU A 115 -9.19 15.09 -78.84
CA GLU A 115 -9.07 14.61 -80.22
C GLU A 115 -8.71 15.77 -81.15
N PRO A 116 -7.72 15.63 -82.04
CA PRO A 116 -7.48 16.61 -83.09
C PRO A 116 -8.55 16.45 -84.18
N GLY A 117 -9.32 17.51 -84.40
CA GLY A 117 -10.26 17.62 -85.50
C GLY A 117 -9.57 17.54 -86.87
N ALA A 118 -10.32 16.97 -87.81
CA ALA A 118 -10.01 16.68 -89.21
C ALA A 118 -9.64 17.89 -90.07
#